data_AF-A0A945BKL2-F1
#
_entry.id   AF-A0A945BKL2-F1
#
_cell.length_a   1.000
_cell.length_b   1.000
_cell.length_c   1.000
_cell.angle_alpha   90.00
_cell.angle_beta   90.00
_cell.angle_gamma   90.00
#
_symmetry.space_group_name_H-M   'P 1'
#
loop_
_entity.id
_entity.type
_entity.pdbx_description
1 polymer ?
#
loop_
_entity_poly.entity_id
_entity_poly.type
_entity_poly.pdbx_seq_one_letter_code
_entity_poly.pdbx_strand_id
1 'polypeptide(L)'
;FRQLDKIAPDLNQMMVEDIQQRSDKLFQQCVSSLEKTLQLWKTADSLASETARKPILDQREKLVSDVVQTVEHMSRTLASVQGITSRSDGDARLQRLRGELDQSLEVAKKVEQRVDSLLTGARVQNSQQINKT
;
A
#
# COMPACT_ATOMS: atom_id res chain seq x y z
N PHE A 1 16.77 -35.63 -3.87
CA PHE A 1 17.20 -34.22 -3.70
C PHE A 1 17.31 -33.45 -5.03
N ARG A 2 18.01 -33.91 -6.09
CA ARG A 2 18.07 -33.22 -7.40
C ARG A 2 16.73 -32.92 -8.12
N GLN A 3 15.64 -33.62 -7.78
CA GLN A 3 14.32 -33.33 -8.35
C GLN A 3 13.62 -32.15 -7.65
N LEU A 4 13.87 -31.93 -6.35
CA LEU A 4 13.28 -30.81 -5.60
C LEU A 4 13.83 -29.46 -6.09
N ASP A 5 15.10 -29.41 -6.48
CA ASP A 5 15.75 -28.23 -7.07
C ASP A 5 15.17 -27.81 -8.43
N LYS A 6 14.48 -28.72 -9.13
CA LYS A 6 13.77 -28.41 -10.39
C LYS A 6 12.29 -28.09 -10.15
N ILE A 7 11.67 -28.72 -9.17
CA ILE A 7 10.25 -28.53 -8.85
C ILE A 7 9.97 -27.12 -8.30
N ALA A 8 10.85 -26.58 -7.44
CA ALA A 8 10.69 -25.24 -6.87
C ALA A 8 10.68 -24.09 -7.90
N PRO A 9 11.64 -24.02 -8.86
CA PRO A 9 11.61 -23.00 -9.90
C PRO A 9 10.42 -23.15 -10.86
N ASP A 10 10.01 -24.37 -11.20
CA ASP A 10 8.84 -24.62 -12.06
C ASP A 10 7.52 -24.17 -11.39
N LEU A 11 7.36 -24.41 -10.08
CA LEU A 11 6.21 -23.90 -9.32
C LEU A 11 6.20 -22.38 -9.22
N ASN A 12 7.35 -21.76 -8.96
CA ASN A 12 7.45 -20.30 -8.90
C ASN A 12 7.08 -19.66 -10.24
N GLN A 13 7.52 -20.25 -11.36
CA GLN A 13 7.17 -19.77 -12.70
C GLN A 13 5.66 -19.89 -12.96
N MET A 14 5.06 -21.04 -12.66
CA MET A 14 3.61 -21.24 -12.84
C MET A 14 2.78 -20.26 -11.98
N MET A 15 3.22 -19.96 -10.76
CA MET A 15 2.57 -18.96 -9.90
C MET A 15 2.71 -17.54 -10.44
N VAL A 16 3.88 -17.17 -10.96
CA VAL A 16 4.10 -15.85 -11.59
C VAL A 16 3.20 -15.68 -12.81
N GLU A 17 3.10 -16.70 -13.66
CA GLU A 17 2.24 -16.70 -14.85
C GLU A 17 0.75 -16.55 -14.48
N ASP A 18 0.25 -17.27 -13.47
CA ASP A 18 -1.14 -17.13 -12.98
C ASP A 18 -1.42 -15.72 -12.44
N ILE A 19 -0.49 -15.15 -11.66
CA ILE A 19 -0.63 -13.80 -11.11
C ILE A 19 -0.60 -12.75 -12.23
N GLN A 20 0.22 -12.94 -13.25
CA GLN A 20 0.27 -12.06 -14.41
C GLN A 20 -1.04 -12.11 -15.21
N GLN A 21 -1.59 -13.30 -15.46
CA GLN A 21 -2.88 -13.45 -16.15
C GLN A 21 -4.04 -12.81 -15.36
N ARG A 22 -4.07 -12.99 -14.03
CA ARG A 22 -5.08 -12.36 -13.17
C ARG A 22 -4.93 -10.84 -13.15
N SER A 23 -3.69 -10.35 -13.12
CA SER A 23 -3.39 -8.92 -13.16
C SER A 23 -3.85 -8.29 -14.48
N ASP A 24 -3.65 -8.98 -15.61
CA ASP A 24 -4.14 -8.53 -16.92
C ASP A 24 -5.68 -8.46 -16.96
N LYS A 25 -6.37 -9.47 -16.41
CA LYS A 25 -7.83 -9.44 -16.29
C LYS A 25 -8.32 -8.25 -15.45
N LEU A 26 -7.67 -7.95 -14.33
CA LEU A 26 -8.00 -6.80 -13.50
C LEU A 26 -7.72 -5.46 -14.21
N PHE A 27 -6.63 -5.38 -14.97
CA PHE A 27 -6.32 -4.23 -15.80
C PHE A 27 -7.42 -3.98 -16.84
N GLN A 28 -7.84 -5.01 -17.59
CA GLN A 28 -8.92 -4.90 -18.57
C GLN A 28 -10.24 -4.48 -17.92
N GLN A 29 -10.54 -4.98 -16.71
CA GLN A 29 -11.71 -4.53 -15.95
C GLN A 29 -11.61 -3.06 -15.51
N CYS A 30 -10.42 -2.57 -15.16
CA CYS A 30 -10.20 -1.15 -14.88
C CYS A 30 -10.46 -0.30 -16.13
N VAL A 31 -9.94 -0.71 -17.29
CA VAL A 31 -10.18 -0.03 -18.57
C VAL A 31 -11.68 0.05 -18.87
N SER A 32 -12.39 -1.08 -18.80
CA SER A 32 -13.85 -1.10 -19.03
C SER A 32 -14.63 -0.24 -18.02
N SER A 33 -14.18 -0.22 -16.75
CA SER A 33 -14.78 0.64 -15.73
C SER A 33 -14.57 2.13 -16.04
N LEU A 34 -13.38 2.52 -16.51
CA LEU A 34 -13.10 3.88 -16.93
C LEU A 34 -13.93 4.28 -18.17
N GLU A 35 -14.09 3.40 -19.16
CA GLU A 35 -15.01 3.64 -20.28
C GLU A 35 -16.44 3.88 -19.81
N LYS A 36 -16.90 3.12 -18.81
CA LYS A 36 -18.22 3.32 -18.19
C LYS A 36 -18.30 4.67 -17.47
N THR A 37 -17.24 5.11 -16.79
CA THR A 37 -17.21 6.44 -16.15
C THR A 37 -17.35 7.58 -17.17
N LEU A 38 -16.79 7.40 -18.37
CA LEU A 38 -16.97 8.34 -19.47
C LEU A 38 -18.42 8.37 -19.96
N GLN A 39 -19.07 7.21 -20.09
CA GLN A 39 -20.49 7.15 -20.47
C GLN A 39 -21.40 7.78 -19.41
N LEU A 40 -21.13 7.55 -18.12
CA LEU A 40 -21.86 8.19 -17.03
C LEU A 40 -21.72 9.72 -17.08
N TRP A 41 -20.50 10.22 -17.32
CA TRP A 41 -20.28 11.66 -17.47
C TRP A 41 -21.07 12.23 -18.66
N LYS A 42 -21.02 11.61 -19.84
CA LYS A 42 -21.79 12.03 -21.02
C LYS A 42 -23.30 12.03 -20.75
N THR A 43 -23.78 11.01 -20.04
CA THR A 43 -25.18 10.92 -19.64
C THR A 43 -25.55 12.08 -18.73
N ALA A 44 -24.78 12.33 -17.67
CA ALA A 44 -25.02 13.45 -16.77
C ALA A 44 -24.99 14.81 -17.50
N ASP A 45 -24.01 15.00 -18.40
CA ASP A 45 -23.88 16.24 -19.18
C ASP A 45 -25.12 16.51 -20.06
N SER A 46 -25.72 15.47 -20.63
CA SER A 46 -26.93 15.58 -21.45
C SER A 46 -28.21 15.91 -20.68
N LEU A 47 -28.22 15.76 -19.35
CA LEU A 47 -29.39 16.02 -18.52
C LEU A 47 -29.47 17.50 -18.15
N ALA A 48 -30.65 18.13 -18.22
CA ALA A 48 -30.80 19.53 -17.79
C ALA A 48 -30.94 19.67 -16.26
N SER A 49 -31.44 18.64 -15.57
CA SER A 49 -31.73 18.69 -14.14
C SER A 49 -30.53 18.28 -13.28
N GLU A 50 -30.13 19.16 -12.36
CA GLU A 50 -29.07 18.88 -11.38
C GLU A 50 -29.43 17.70 -10.45
N THR A 51 -30.69 17.58 -10.05
CA THR A 51 -31.15 16.46 -9.21
C THR A 51 -31.07 15.12 -9.93
N ALA A 52 -31.20 15.11 -11.26
CA ALA A 52 -31.03 13.91 -12.07
C ALA A 52 -29.54 13.60 -12.37
N ARG A 53 -28.68 14.64 -12.45
CA ARG A 53 -27.23 14.49 -12.64
C ARG A 53 -26.54 13.87 -11.43
N LYS A 54 -26.93 14.30 -10.22
CA LYS A 54 -26.25 13.94 -8.98
C LYS A 54 -26.02 12.43 -8.79
N PRO A 55 -27.03 11.55 -8.88
CA PRO A 55 -26.81 10.10 -8.69
C PRO A 55 -25.87 9.48 -9.73
N ILE A 56 -25.84 10.00 -10.96
CA ILE A 56 -24.96 9.52 -12.04
C ILE A 56 -23.51 9.90 -11.76
N LEU A 57 -23.28 11.13 -11.29
CA LEU A 57 -21.96 11.60 -10.90
C LEU A 57 -21.44 10.88 -9.64
N ASP A 58 -22.31 10.63 -8.66
CA ASP A 58 -21.97 9.86 -7.47
C ASP A 58 -21.59 8.40 -7.84
N GLN A 59 -22.30 7.80 -8.80
CA GLN A 59 -21.94 6.47 -9.35
C GLN A 59 -20.60 6.50 -10.10
N ARG A 60 -20.33 7.55 -10.88
CA ARG A 60 -19.05 7.74 -11.56
C ARG A 60 -17.90 7.79 -10.56
N GLU A 61 -18.05 8.58 -9.51
CA GLU A 61 -17.00 8.75 -8.49
C GLU A 61 -16.69 7.43 -7.77
N LYS A 62 -17.73 6.64 -7.47
CA LYS A 62 -17.55 5.30 -6.91
C LYS A 62 -16.71 4.40 -7.82
N LEU A 63 -17.03 4.35 -9.12
CA LEU A 63 -16.27 3.54 -10.08
C LEU A 63 -14.81 4.00 -10.23
N VAL A 64 -14.56 5.32 -10.19
CA VAL A 64 -13.19 5.84 -10.21
C VAL A 64 -12.42 5.40 -8.96
N SER A 65 -13.04 5.49 -7.78
CA SER A 65 -12.44 5.03 -6.52
C SER A 65 -12.12 3.53 -6.56
N ASP A 66 -13.03 2.70 -7.07
CA ASP A 66 -12.83 1.25 -7.22
C ASP A 66 -11.64 0.93 -8.15
N VAL A 67 -11.47 1.69 -9.25
CA VAL A 67 -10.33 1.56 -10.16
C VAL A 67 -9.01 1.91 -9.46
N VAL A 68 -8.96 3.03 -8.73
CA VAL A 68 -7.76 3.44 -7.98
C VAL A 68 -7.34 2.36 -6.99
N GLN A 69 -8.28 1.88 -6.17
CA GLN A 69 -8.02 0.83 -5.18
C GLN A 69 -7.53 -0.47 -5.83
N THR A 70 -8.09 -0.83 -6.99
CA THR A 70 -7.68 -2.02 -7.74
C THR A 70 -6.26 -1.90 -8.26
N VAL A 71 -5.89 -0.76 -8.87
CA VAL A 71 -4.53 -0.50 -9.38
C VAL A 71 -3.50 -0.52 -8.26
N GLU A 72 -3.82 0.09 -7.11
CA GLU A 72 -2.94 0.04 -5.94
C GLU A 72 -2.74 -1.38 -5.42
N HIS A 73 -3.82 -2.17 -5.35
CA HIS A 73 -3.75 -3.55 -4.90
C HIS A 73 -2.92 -4.41 -5.86
N MET A 74 -3.13 -4.27 -7.17
CA MET A 74 -2.32 -4.93 -8.19
C MET A 74 -0.84 -4.58 -8.06
N SER A 75 -0.52 -3.30 -7.85
CA SER A 75 0.87 -2.83 -7.69
C SER A 75 1.55 -3.50 -6.50
N ARG A 76 0.87 -3.60 -5.36
CA ARG A 76 1.37 -4.30 -4.16
C ARG A 76 1.55 -5.80 -4.40
N THR A 77 0.61 -6.44 -5.09
CA THR A 77 0.67 -7.87 -5.43
C THR A 77 1.85 -8.17 -6.35
N LEU A 78 2.04 -7.39 -7.41
CA LEU A 78 3.15 -7.57 -8.35
C LEU A 78 4.51 -7.31 -7.69
N ALA A 79 4.63 -6.29 -6.83
CA ALA A 79 5.86 -6.05 -6.06
C ALA A 79 6.18 -7.23 -5.12
N SER A 80 5.16 -7.84 -4.52
CA SER A 80 5.33 -9.03 -3.67
C SER A 80 5.83 -10.24 -4.48
N VAL A 81 5.30 -10.44 -5.69
CA VAL A 81 5.78 -11.48 -6.61
C VAL A 81 7.23 -11.27 -7.04
N GLN A 82 7.60 -10.04 -7.42
CA GLN A 82 8.98 -9.70 -7.76
C GLN A 82 9.93 -9.90 -6.57
N GLY A 83 9.49 -9.59 -5.36
CA GLY A 83 10.24 -9.88 -4.13
C GLY A 83 10.42 -11.38 -3.87
N ILE A 84 9.47 -12.23 -4.27
CA ILE A 84 9.59 -13.69 -4.16
C ILE A 84 10.57 -14.23 -5.21
N THR A 85 10.53 -13.73 -6.45
CA THR A 85 11.41 -14.19 -7.54
C THR A 85 12.85 -13.66 -7.46
N SER A 86 13.07 -12.54 -6.76
CA SER A 86 14.40 -11.90 -6.63
C SER A 86 15.24 -12.43 -5.46
N ARG A 87 14.75 -13.41 -4.70
CA ARG A 87 15.47 -14.07 -3.57
C ARG A 87 16.60 -15.01 -4.00
N SER A 88 17.41 -14.62 -4.98
CA SER A 88 18.72 -15.24 -5.20
C SER A 88 19.76 -14.48 -4.36
N ASP A 89 20.09 -14.99 -3.17
CA ASP A 89 21.17 -14.64 -2.21
C ASP A 89 21.46 -13.17 -1.82
N GLY A 90 21.36 -12.19 -2.73
CA GLY A 90 21.56 -10.77 -2.45
C GLY A 90 20.47 -10.16 -1.56
N ASP A 91 19.24 -10.65 -1.65
CA ASP A 91 18.09 -10.09 -0.93
C ASP A 91 18.07 -10.46 0.56
N ALA A 92 18.60 -11.63 0.95
CA ALA A 92 18.72 -12.00 2.37
C ALA A 92 19.67 -11.07 3.14
N ARG A 93 20.75 -10.63 2.49
CA ARG A 93 21.71 -9.67 3.07
C ARG A 93 21.13 -8.26 3.12
N LEU A 94 20.39 -7.84 2.10
CA LEU A 94 19.68 -6.56 2.06
C LEU A 94 18.55 -6.48 3.08
N GLN A 95 17.72 -7.52 3.22
CA GLN A 95 16.68 -7.62 4.25
C GLN A 95 17.27 -7.60 5.66
N ARG A 96 18.41 -8.27 5.87
CA ARG A 96 19.15 -8.22 7.14
C ARG A 96 19.65 -6.80 7.45
N LEU A 97 20.30 -6.14 6.49
CA LEU A 97 20.78 -4.76 6.65
C LEU A 97 19.63 -3.77 6.89
N ARG A 98 18.48 -3.99 6.24
CA ARG A 98 17.27 -3.17 6.44
C ARG A 98 16.68 -3.37 7.83
N GLY A 99 16.60 -4.62 8.30
CA GLY A 99 16.19 -4.93 9.67
C GLY A 99 17.13 -4.36 10.74
N GLU A 100 18.44 -4.40 10.49
CA GLU A 100 19.45 -3.78 11.38
C GLU A 100 19.33 -2.24 11.42
N LEU A 101 19.00 -1.61 10.28
CA LEU A 101 18.75 -0.16 10.19
C LEU A 101 17.45 0.24 10.90
N ASP A 102 16.35 -0.47 10.67
CA ASP A 102 15.06 -0.21 11.31
C ASP A 102 15.15 -0.36 12.83
N GLN A 103 15.91 -1.36 13.30
CA GLN A 103 16.18 -1.54 14.73
C GLN A 103 16.99 -0.36 15.30
N SER A 104 17.96 0.15 14.55
CA SER A 104 18.77 1.31 14.97
C SER A 104 17.92 2.59 15.04
N LEU A 105 17.01 2.79 14.09
CA LEU A 105 16.07 3.92 14.08
C LEU A 105 15.05 3.84 15.22
N GLU A 106 14.55 2.65 15.54
CA GLU A 106 13.63 2.44 16.66
C GLU A 106 14.31 2.70 18.01
N VAL A 107 15.59 2.32 18.15
CA VAL A 107 16.39 2.66 19.34
C VAL A 107 16.59 4.18 19.44
N ALA A 108 16.95 4.85 18.34
CA ALA A 108 17.09 6.31 18.31
C ALA A 108 15.79 7.01 18.72
N LYS A 109 14.66 6.57 18.19
CA LYS A 109 13.32 7.11 18.52
C LYS A 109 12.96 6.89 19.99
N LYS A 110 13.26 5.71 20.56
CA LYS A 110 13.04 5.42 21.98
C LYS A 110 13.95 6.26 22.89
N VAL A 111 15.17 6.53 22.47
CA VAL A 111 16.09 7.43 23.17
C VAL A 111 15.54 8.85 23.17
N GLU A 112 15.10 9.36 22.03
CA GLU A 112 14.46 10.68 21.92
C GLU A 112 13.22 10.79 22.82
N GLN A 113 12.33 9.80 22.79
CA GLN A 113 11.14 9.77 23.66
C GLN A 113 11.51 9.75 25.14
N ARG A 114 12.57 9.03 25.51
CA ARG A 114 13.02 8.96 26.90
C ARG A 114 13.65 10.29 27.34
N VAL A 115 14.47 10.92 26.49
CA VAL A 115 15.04 12.25 26.74
C VAL A 115 13.93 13.29 26.88
N ASP A 116 12.94 13.28 25.99
CA ASP A 116 11.80 14.19 26.04
C ASP A 116 10.94 13.99 27.28
N SER A 117 10.74 12.73 27.72
CA SER A 117 10.04 12.41 28.97
C SER A 117 10.79 12.88 30.22
N LEU A 118 12.14 12.86 30.20
CA LEU A 118 12.98 13.33 31.30
C LEU A 118 13.00 14.87 31.35
N LEU A 119 13.05 15.54 30.19
CA LEU A 119 12.98 17.00 30.09
C LEU A 119 11.59 17.53 30.48
N THR A 120 10.54 16.83 30.08
CA THR A 120 9.15 17.17 30.45
C THR A 120 8.88 16.87 31.93
N GLY A 121 9.40 15.75 32.46
CA GLY A 121 9.32 15.42 33.89
C GLY A 121 10.05 16.42 34.79
N ALA A 122 11.22 16.91 34.37
CA ALA A 122 11.97 17.95 35.07
C ALA A 122 11.20 19.28 35.13
N ARG A 123 10.39 19.60 34.11
CA ARG A 123 9.56 20.82 34.05
C ARG A 123 8.34 20.77 34.98
N VAL A 124 7.78 19.58 35.22
CA VAL A 124 6.62 19.38 36.11
C VAL A 124 7.02 19.45 37.59
N GLN A 125 8.19 18.91 37.96
CA GLN A 125 8.68 18.98 39.35
C GLN A 125 9.00 20.42 39.78
N ASN A 126 9.53 21.25 38.87
CA ASN A 126 9.86 22.64 39.17
C ASN A 126 8.61 23.53 39.36
N SER A 127 7.46 23.14 38.78
CA SER A 127 6.20 23.92 38.86
C SER A 127 5.36 23.60 40.12
N GLN A 128 5.60 22.45 40.77
CA GLN A 128 4.89 22.05 42.00
C GLN A 128 5.48 22.66 43.27
N GLN A 129 6.73 23.15 43.24
CA GLN A 129 7.33 23.86 44.37
C GLN A 129 6.92 25.34 44.47
N ILE A 130 6.44 25.94 43.38
CA ILE A 130 6.10 27.38 43.33
C ILE A 130 4.65 27.66 43.82
N ASN A 131 3.82 26.62 43.99
CA ASN A 131 2.43 26.74 44.47
C ASN A 131 2.25 26.40 45.96
N LYS A 132 3.35 26.31 46.72
CA LYS A 132 3.34 26.19 48.18
C LYS A 132 4.13 27.35 48.80
N THR A 133 3.60 28.55 48.71
CA THR A 133 3.98 29.70 49.55
C THR A 133 2.76 30.60 49.67
#